data_AF-A0A3B4B9S8-F1
#
_entry.id   AF-A0A3B4B9S8-F1
#
_cell.length_a   1.000
_cell.length_b   1.000
_cell.length_c   1.000
_cell.angle_alpha   90.00
_cell.angle_beta   90.00
_cell.angle_gamma   90.00
#
_symmetry.space_group_name_H-M   'P 1'
#
loop_
_entity.id
_entity.type
_entity.pdbx_description
1 polymer ?
#
loop_
_entity_poly.entity_id
_entity_poly.type
_entity_poly.pdbx_seq_one_letter_code
_entity_poly.pdbx_strand_id
1 'polypeptide(L)'
;MIIHAYGAYFGLAVAPLDNTHTSLALPLLFSPGTVFLWMFWPSFNSAIADPGFTQLTAVINTYLSLAACVLTAYAMSSLVEHKGKLDMVSPKVHIQNATLAGGVAVGTCADMNIGPFGAMLIGFIAGIISTLGFKFLTVSAR
;
A
#
# COMPACT_ATOMS: atom_id res chain seq x y z
N MET A 1 -10.39 -0.91 8.98
CA MET A 1 -11.42 -0.33 8.07
C MET A 1 -11.71 1.13 8.35
N ILE A 2 -11.91 1.53 9.62
CA ILE A 2 -12.36 2.89 9.99
C ILE A 2 -11.48 4.01 9.44
N ILE A 3 -10.15 3.86 9.42
CA ILE A 3 -9.26 4.96 8.99
C ILE A 3 -9.14 5.03 7.47
N HIS A 4 -8.63 3.95 6.85
CA HIS A 4 -8.27 3.97 5.42
C HIS A 4 -9.48 3.99 4.49
N ALA A 5 -10.54 3.21 4.77
CA ALA A 5 -11.71 3.18 3.90
C ALA A 5 -12.50 4.49 4.01
N TYR A 6 -12.75 4.97 5.23
CA TYR A 6 -13.40 6.26 5.45
C TYR A 6 -12.63 7.39 4.77
N GLY A 7 -11.32 7.51 5.03
CA GLY A 7 -10.51 8.58 4.44
C GLY A 7 -10.48 8.53 2.91
N ALA A 8 -10.41 7.34 2.31
CA ALA A 8 -10.41 7.19 0.86
C ALA A 8 -11.75 7.58 0.24
N TYR A 9 -12.88 7.05 0.73
CA TYR A 9 -14.19 7.35 0.16
C TYR A 9 -14.66 8.78 0.46
N PHE A 10 -14.38 9.28 1.66
CA PHE A 10 -14.63 10.69 2.01
C PHE A 10 -13.81 11.61 1.10
N GLY A 11 -12.51 11.33 0.94
CA GLY A 11 -11.62 12.08 0.06
C GLY A 11 -12.12 12.10 -1.39
N LEU A 12 -12.58 10.97 -1.91
CA LEU A 12 -13.16 10.87 -3.24
C LEU A 12 -14.45 11.70 -3.38
N ALA A 13 -15.29 11.74 -2.34
CA ALA A 13 -16.54 12.50 -2.35
C ALA A 13 -16.34 14.02 -2.31
N VAL A 14 -15.26 14.49 -1.67
CA VAL A 14 -14.94 15.94 -1.55
C VAL A 14 -13.96 16.45 -2.60
N ALA A 15 -13.26 15.54 -3.29
CA ALA A 15 -12.32 15.92 -4.34
C ALA A 15 -13.08 16.67 -5.46
N PRO A 16 -12.61 17.86 -5.87
CA PRO A 16 -13.21 18.57 -6.99
C PRO A 16 -13.14 17.69 -8.24
N LEU A 17 -14.25 17.60 -8.98
CA LEU A 17 -14.33 16.91 -10.27
C LEU A 17 -13.46 17.58 -11.35
N ASP A 18 -12.84 18.72 -11.03
CA ASP A 18 -12.07 19.52 -11.95
C ASP A 18 -10.63 19.00 -12.06
N ASN A 19 -10.24 18.66 -13.29
CA ASN A 19 -8.99 17.99 -13.63
C ASN A 19 -7.78 18.93 -13.63
N THR A 20 -7.70 19.87 -12.70
CA THR A 20 -6.51 20.69 -12.56
C THR A 20 -5.41 19.82 -11.96
N HIS A 21 -4.61 19.22 -12.83
CA HIS A 21 -3.37 18.55 -12.49
C HIS A 21 -2.42 19.58 -11.86
N THR A 22 -2.51 19.78 -10.55
CA THR A 22 -1.37 20.28 -9.79
C THR A 22 -0.36 19.15 -9.74
N SER A 23 0.44 19.06 -10.80
CA SER A 23 1.63 18.21 -10.83
C SER A 23 2.65 18.78 -9.84
N LEU A 24 2.44 18.54 -8.54
CA LEU A 24 3.52 18.58 -7.57
C LEU A 24 4.33 17.29 -7.72
N ALA A 25 4.87 17.09 -8.92
CA ALA A 25 5.82 16.04 -9.21
C ALA A 25 7.13 16.47 -8.56
N LEU A 26 7.30 16.22 -7.26
CA LEU A 26 8.63 16.13 -6.68
C LEU A 26 9.19 14.80 -7.18
N PRO A 27 10.09 14.79 -8.18
CA PRO A 27 10.56 13.59 -8.83
C PRO A 27 11.70 13.02 -7.99
N LEU A 28 11.42 12.60 -6.77
CA LEU A 28 12.37 11.86 -5.97
C LEU A 28 11.98 10.38 -6.00
N LEU A 29 12.86 9.60 -6.62
CA LEU A 29 13.02 8.17 -6.38
C LEU A 29 12.85 7.90 -4.88
N PHE A 30 11.77 7.22 -4.51
CA PHE A 30 11.45 6.84 -3.12
C PHE A 30 11.35 8.03 -2.16
N SER A 31 10.16 8.60 -1.98
CA SER A 31 9.92 9.65 -0.98
C SER A 31 10.31 9.13 0.42
N PRO A 32 11.09 9.88 1.23
CA PRO A 32 11.34 9.56 2.63
C PRO A 32 10.05 9.26 3.41
N GLY A 33 8.93 9.86 3.00
CA GLY A 33 7.61 9.57 3.57
C GLY A 33 7.16 8.12 3.40
N THR A 34 7.43 7.48 2.26
CA THR A 34 7.05 6.08 2.02
C THR A 34 7.84 5.13 2.91
N VAL A 35 9.15 5.36 3.06
CA VAL A 35 10.00 4.56 3.96
C VAL A 35 9.52 4.72 5.39
N PHE A 36 9.27 5.96 5.81
CA PHE A 36 8.78 6.26 7.16
C PHE A 36 7.45 5.53 7.44
N LEU A 37 6.48 5.65 6.53
CA LEU A 37 5.19 4.95 6.66
C LEU A 37 5.38 3.44 6.72
N TRP A 38 6.20 2.86 5.84
CA TRP A 38 6.45 1.42 5.81
C TRP A 38 7.08 0.92 7.12
N MET A 39 8.09 1.62 7.64
CA MET A 39 8.79 1.25 8.89
C MET A 39 7.90 1.38 10.13
N PHE A 40 7.04 2.40 10.19
CA PHE A 40 6.19 2.68 11.35
C PHE A 40 4.79 2.07 11.27
N TRP A 41 4.43 1.44 10.14
CA TRP A 41 3.14 0.76 9.99
C TRP A 41 2.89 -0.35 11.04
N PRO A 42 3.87 -1.20 11.38
CA PRO A 42 3.67 -2.20 12.42
C PRO A 42 3.30 -1.57 13.77
N SER A 43 3.90 -0.43 14.11
CA SER A 43 3.51 0.35 15.29
C SER A 43 2.09 0.90 15.17
N PHE A 44 1.70 1.40 14.00
CA PHE A 44 0.34 1.90 13.76
C PHE A 44 -0.73 0.83 13.94
N ASN A 45 -0.54 -0.36 13.37
CA ASN A 45 -1.50 -1.46 13.49
C ASN A 45 -1.50 -2.12 14.88
N SER A 46 -0.41 -2.02 15.63
CA SER A 46 -0.29 -2.62 16.97
C SER A 46 -0.59 -1.67 18.12
N ALA A 47 -0.78 -0.37 17.85
CA ALA A 47 -0.98 0.65 18.88
C ALA A 47 -2.23 0.44 19.75
N ILE A 48 -3.28 -0.18 19.19
CA ILE A 48 -4.54 -0.46 19.87
C ILE A 48 -4.71 -1.94 20.25
N ALA A 49 -3.71 -2.78 19.96
CA ALA A 49 -3.73 -4.19 20.34
C ALA A 49 -3.38 -4.36 21.83
N ASP A 50 -3.93 -5.38 22.46
CA ASP A 50 -3.63 -5.68 23.87
C ASP A 50 -2.12 -5.86 24.07
N PRO A 51 -1.52 -5.27 25.12
CA PRO A 51 -0.08 -5.38 25.37
C PRO A 51 0.38 -6.83 25.54
N GLY A 52 1.56 -7.14 24.99
CA GLY A 52 2.17 -8.46 25.09
C GLY A 52 2.11 -9.24 23.78
N PHE A 53 1.58 -10.47 23.81
CA PHE A 53 1.65 -11.39 22.68
C PHE A 53 0.81 -10.96 21.47
N THR A 54 -0.37 -10.39 21.71
CA THR A 54 -1.27 -9.84 20.70
C THR A 54 -0.66 -8.64 19.98
N GLN A 55 -0.02 -7.73 20.71
CA GLN A 55 0.72 -6.62 20.14
C GLN A 55 1.89 -7.10 19.26
N LEU A 56 2.68 -8.06 19.74
CA LEU A 56 3.77 -8.66 18.96
C LEU A 56 3.23 -9.35 17.69
N THR A 57 2.10 -10.05 17.81
CA THR A 57 1.41 -10.69 16.68
C THR A 57 1.00 -9.65 15.63
N ALA A 58 0.44 -8.52 16.07
CA ALA A 58 0.10 -7.38 15.19
C ALA A 58 1.31 -6.80 14.47
N VAL A 59 2.46 -6.67 15.15
CA VAL A 59 3.71 -6.22 14.55
C VAL A 59 4.19 -7.21 13.48
N ILE A 60 4.26 -8.50 13.82
CA ILE A 60 4.78 -9.55 12.91
C ILE A 60 3.88 -9.69 11.69
N ASN A 61 2.56 -9.80 11.88
CA ASN A 61 1.61 -9.95 10.78
C ASN A 61 1.65 -8.73 9.85
N THR A 62 1.75 -7.52 10.40
CA THR A 62 1.86 -6.30 9.59
C THR A 62 3.14 -6.26 8.78
N TYR A 63 4.27 -6.60 9.40
CA TYR A 63 5.57 -6.63 8.73
C TYR A 63 5.62 -7.65 7.59
N LEU A 64 5.13 -8.87 7.83
CA LEU A 64 5.10 -9.93 6.82
C LEU A 64 4.17 -9.59 5.65
N SER A 65 3.00 -9.01 5.94
CA SER A 65 2.07 -8.52 4.90
C SER A 65 2.73 -7.43 4.04
N LEU A 66 3.39 -6.46 4.67
CA LEU A 66 4.09 -5.39 3.95
C LEU A 66 5.25 -5.91 3.09
N ALA A 67 6.04 -6.85 3.59
CA ALA A 67 7.12 -7.48 2.83
C ALA A 67 6.60 -8.21 1.58
N ALA A 68 5.55 -9.02 1.75
CA ALA A 68 4.91 -9.70 0.62
C ALA A 68 4.31 -8.70 -0.38
N CYS A 69 3.66 -7.64 0.11
CA CYS A 69 3.09 -6.58 -0.73
C CYS A 69 4.14 -5.87 -1.58
N VAL A 70 5.33 -5.58 -1.03
CA VAL A 70 6.43 -4.95 -1.77
C VAL A 70 6.90 -5.82 -2.93
N LEU A 71 7.15 -7.10 -2.67
CA LEU A 71 7.60 -8.04 -3.69
C LEU A 71 6.58 -8.17 -4.82
N THR A 72 5.31 -8.31 -4.46
CA THR A 72 4.24 -8.47 -5.44
C THR A 72 3.98 -7.18 -6.20
N ALA A 73 4.00 -6.03 -5.54
CA ALA A 73 3.84 -4.74 -6.21
C ALA A 73 4.93 -4.54 -7.28
N TYR A 74 6.18 -4.87 -6.95
CA TYR A 74 7.31 -4.79 -7.87
C TYR A 74 7.20 -5.80 -9.02
N ALA A 75 6.87 -7.06 -8.72
CA ALA A 75 6.67 -8.11 -9.73
C ALA A 75 5.54 -7.73 -10.70
N MET A 76 4.38 -7.30 -10.18
CA MET A 76 3.24 -6.90 -11.00
C MET A 76 3.54 -5.65 -11.83
N SER A 77 4.27 -4.67 -11.27
CA SER A 77 4.67 -3.49 -12.03
C SER A 77 5.57 -3.88 -13.21
N SER A 78 6.51 -4.81 -13.00
CA SER A 78 7.37 -5.32 -14.08
C SER A 78 6.59 -6.13 -15.13
N LEU A 79 5.58 -6.90 -14.72
CA LEU A 79 4.78 -7.74 -15.63
C LEU A 79 3.82 -6.93 -16.51
N VAL A 80 3.31 -5.81 -15.99
CA VAL A 80 2.29 -4.99 -16.67
C VAL A 80 2.93 -3.91 -17.57
N GLU A 81 4.24 -3.67 -17.47
CA GLU A 81 4.97 -2.73 -18.33
C GLU A 81 5.39 -3.41 -19.66
N HIS A 82 4.73 -3.05 -20.76
CA HIS A 82 4.79 -3.77 -22.05
C HIS A 82 6.11 -3.63 -22.84
N LYS A 83 7.23 -3.23 -22.22
CA LYS A 83 8.53 -3.07 -22.91
C LYS A 83 9.76 -3.61 -22.18
N GLY A 84 9.63 -4.34 -21.07
CA GLY A 84 10.79 -5.00 -20.40
C GLY A 84 11.90 -4.05 -19.90
N LYS A 85 11.81 -2.77 -20.24
CA LYS A 85 12.48 -1.69 -19.55
C LYS A 85 11.66 -1.43 -18.31
N LEU A 86 12.33 -1.48 -17.17
CA LEU A 86 11.94 -0.72 -16.00
C LEU A 86 12.03 0.77 -16.38
N ASP A 87 11.18 1.21 -17.33
CA ASP A 87 11.18 2.56 -17.85
C ASP A 87 10.68 3.42 -16.71
N MET A 88 11.64 4.10 -16.11
CA MET A 88 11.54 5.04 -15.01
C MET A 88 10.68 6.29 -15.33
N VAL A 89 9.70 6.18 -16.23
CA VAL A 89 8.97 7.31 -16.85
C VAL A 89 7.44 7.19 -16.70
N SER A 90 6.88 6.02 -16.35
CA SER A 90 5.54 5.94 -15.71
C SER A 90 5.73 5.93 -14.19
N PRO A 91 5.01 6.77 -13.43
CA PRO A 91 5.58 7.43 -12.28
C PRO A 91 5.80 6.45 -11.13
N LYS A 92 7.06 6.39 -10.67
CA LYS A 92 7.51 5.73 -9.43
C LYS A 92 6.68 6.10 -8.18
N VAL A 93 5.80 7.09 -8.28
CA VAL A 93 4.85 7.50 -7.26
C VAL A 93 3.80 6.42 -6.98
N HIS A 94 3.29 5.74 -8.00
CA HIS A 94 2.23 4.73 -7.80
C HIS A 94 2.75 3.46 -7.13
N ILE A 95 3.97 3.02 -7.48
CA ILE A 95 4.59 1.86 -6.83
C ILE A 95 4.90 2.15 -5.35
N GLN A 96 5.32 3.36 -5.02
CA GLN A 96 5.57 3.79 -3.64
C GLN A 96 4.31 3.75 -2.77
N ASN A 97 3.14 4.00 -3.36
CA ASN A 97 1.87 3.89 -2.65
C ASN A 97 1.36 2.44 -2.62
N ALA A 98 1.60 1.66 -3.68
CA ALA A 98 1.17 0.27 -3.77
C ALA A 98 1.87 -0.64 -2.76
N THR A 99 3.14 -0.38 -2.43
CA THR A 99 3.92 -1.13 -1.43
C THR A 99 3.36 -1.03 -0.01
N LEU A 100 2.48 -0.06 0.24
CA LEU A 100 1.86 0.21 1.54
C LEU A 100 0.49 -0.47 1.70
N ALA A 101 -0.10 -0.98 0.61
CA ALA A 101 -1.44 -1.58 0.60
C ALA A 101 -1.56 -2.79 1.53
N GLY A 102 -0.49 -3.58 1.70
CA GLY A 102 -0.47 -4.72 2.61
C GLY A 102 -0.69 -4.34 4.08
N GLY A 103 -0.16 -3.19 4.51
CA GLY A 103 -0.36 -2.66 5.85
C GLY A 103 -1.81 -2.21 6.09
N VAL A 104 -2.43 -1.61 5.07
CA VAL A 104 -3.87 -1.25 5.09
C VAL A 104 -4.74 -2.50 5.16
N ALA A 105 -4.45 -3.51 4.34
CA ALA A 105 -5.28 -4.71 4.18
C ALA A 105 -5.30 -5.58 5.44
N VAL A 106 -4.15 -5.77 6.09
CA VAL A 106 -4.04 -6.59 7.30
C VAL A 106 -4.51 -5.85 8.58
N GLY A 107 -4.71 -4.52 8.51
CA GLY A 107 -4.89 -3.70 9.71
C GLY A 107 -6.07 -4.09 10.62
N THR A 108 -7.13 -4.71 10.11
CA THR A 108 -8.26 -5.17 10.95
C THR A 108 -8.06 -6.53 11.60
N CYS A 109 -7.10 -7.32 11.11
CA CYS A 109 -6.83 -8.67 11.60
C CYS A 109 -5.36 -8.84 12.01
N ALA A 110 -4.63 -7.74 12.20
CA ALA A 110 -3.21 -7.76 12.51
C ALA A 110 -2.97 -8.47 13.85
N ASP A 111 -3.78 -8.17 14.86
CA ASP A 111 -3.75 -8.75 16.21
C ASP A 111 -4.37 -10.15 16.31
N MET A 112 -5.01 -10.64 15.24
CA MET A 112 -5.62 -11.96 15.20
C MET A 112 -4.59 -13.05 14.85
N ASN A 113 -4.87 -14.29 15.25
CA ASN A 113 -4.03 -15.45 14.93
C ASN A 113 -4.25 -15.95 13.48
N ILE A 114 -3.92 -15.10 12.50
CA ILE A 114 -3.97 -15.44 11.07
C ILE A 114 -2.75 -16.24 10.58
N GLY A 115 -1.72 -16.33 11.42
CA GLY A 115 -0.45 -16.98 11.12
C GLY A 115 0.40 -16.25 10.06
N PRO A 116 1.72 -16.55 10.00
CA PRO A 116 2.64 -15.90 9.06
C PRO A 116 2.23 -16.03 7.59
N PHE A 117 1.74 -17.20 7.19
CA PHE A 117 1.31 -17.46 5.82
C PHE A 117 0.06 -16.64 5.46
N GLY A 118 -0.92 -16.55 6.35
CA GLY A 118 -2.12 -15.75 6.15
C GLY A 118 -1.78 -14.27 5.97
N ALA A 119 -0.89 -13.74 6.82
CA ALA A 119 -0.41 -12.37 6.71
C ALA A 119 0.27 -12.09 5.36
N MET A 120 1.17 -12.97 4.91
CA MET A 120 1.84 -12.83 3.61
C MET A 120 0.85 -12.92 2.45
N LEU A 121 -0.16 -13.81 2.52
CA LEU A 121 -1.17 -13.95 1.47
C LEU A 121 -2.03 -12.69 1.32
N ILE A 122 -2.42 -12.07 2.44
CA ILE A 122 -3.15 -10.78 2.44
C ILE A 122 -2.30 -9.71 1.75
N GLY A 123 -1.03 -9.58 2.15
CA GLY A 123 -0.09 -8.64 1.55
C GLY A 123 0.12 -8.87 0.06
N PHE A 124 0.27 -10.13 -0.35
CA PHE A 124 0.42 -10.53 -1.75
C PHE A 124 -0.77 -10.08 -2.60
N ILE A 125 -1.99 -10.43 -2.18
CA ILE A 125 -3.22 -10.06 -2.91
C ILE A 125 -3.39 -8.53 -2.94
N ALA A 126 -3.14 -7.85 -1.81
CA ALA A 126 -3.22 -6.40 -1.73
C ALA A 126 -2.25 -5.71 -2.70
N GLY A 127 -1.02 -6.23 -2.83
CA GLY A 127 -0.03 -5.73 -3.79
C GLY A 127 -0.49 -5.86 -5.24
N ILE A 128 -1.13 -6.98 -5.61
CA ILE A 128 -1.71 -7.16 -6.96
C ILE A 128 -2.80 -6.12 -7.20
N ILE A 129 -3.78 -6.04 -6.30
CA ILE A 129 -4.95 -5.16 -6.45
C ILE A 129 -4.49 -3.71 -6.53
N SER A 130 -3.57 -3.28 -5.65
CA SER A 130 -3.12 -1.89 -5.64
C SER A 130 -2.34 -1.53 -6.90
N THR A 131 -1.44 -2.40 -7.37
CA THR A 131 -0.66 -2.14 -8.59
C THR A 131 -1.54 -2.10 -9.83
N LEU A 132 -2.48 -3.04 -9.97
CA LEU A 132 -3.44 -3.04 -11.08
C LEU A 132 -4.40 -1.85 -11.01
N GLY A 133 -4.84 -1.49 -9.81
CA GLY A 133 -5.68 -0.31 -9.58
C GLY A 133 -4.98 0.97 -10.04
N PHE A 134 -3.70 1.13 -9.70
CA PHE A 134 -2.95 2.29 -10.18
C PHE A 134 -2.82 2.35 -11.70
N LYS A 135 -2.65 1.20 -12.37
CA LYS A 135 -2.48 1.16 -13.83
C LYS A 135 -3.79 1.33 -14.60
N PHE A 136 -4.86 0.68 -14.16
CA PHE A 136 -6.09 0.54 -14.94
C PHE A 136 -7.30 1.29 -14.38
N LEU A 137 -7.34 1.55 -13.07
CA LEU A 137 -8.49 2.17 -12.38
C LEU A 137 -8.24 3.62 -11.98
N THR A 138 -6.98 4.07 -11.90
CA THR A 138 -6.69 5.50 -11.73
C THR A 138 -7.28 6.25 -12.91
N VAL A 139 -8.16 7.21 -12.62
CA VAL A 139 -8.70 8.13 -13.62
C VAL A 139 -7.55 9.03 -14.08
N SER A 140 -6.81 8.59 -15.09
CA SER A 140 -6.03 9.49 -15.93
C SER A 140 -6.99 9.98 -17.00
N ALA A 141 -7.44 11.23 -16.88
CA ALA A 141 -8.18 11.88 -17.95
C ALA A 141 -7.38 11.72 -19.26
N ARG A 142 -8.07 11.25 -20.31
CA ARG A 142 -7.59 11.35 -21.69
C ARG A 142 -7.61 12.81 -22.11
#